data_AF-A0AAV5M465-F1
#
_entry.id   AF-A0AAV5M465-F1
#
_cell.length_a   1.000
_cell.length_b   1.000
_cell.length_c   1.000
_cell.angle_alpha   90.00
_cell.angle_beta   90.00
_cell.angle_gamma   90.00
#
_symmetry.space_group_name_H-M   'P 1'
#
loop_
_entity.id
_entity.type
_entity.pdbx_description
1 polymer ?
#
loop_
_entity_poly.entity_id
_entity_poly.type
_entity_poly.pdbx_seq_one_letter_code
_entity_poly.pdbx_strand_id
1 'polypeptide(L)'
;MKVVQWWGLQGVLSKDIFGVAEFVTHGISGGCLADLGAFIFLIVGWFMWFRRNRQVFGTELMSEELVLEYIQHKSFLWLKNKEKGCGFSYQEWVSSPMECRAAIAQHRKNRKMYYRRQRDVG
;
A
#
# COMPACT_ATOMS: atom_id res chain seq x y z
N MET A 1 14.95 1.92 3.82
CA MET A 1 13.75 2.79 3.74
C MET A 1 12.65 2.18 4.61
N LYS A 2 12.14 2.88 5.62
CA LYS A 2 11.25 2.31 6.65
C LYS A 2 9.95 1.68 6.12
N VAL A 3 9.49 2.13 4.96
CA VAL A 3 8.34 1.54 4.24
C VAL A 3 8.61 0.09 3.83
N VAL A 4 9.82 -0.22 3.37
CA VAL A 4 10.21 -1.58 2.93
C VAL A 4 10.23 -2.53 4.14
N GLN A 5 10.74 -2.05 5.27
CA GLN A 5 10.72 -2.77 6.55
C GLN A 5 9.28 -2.98 7.07
N TRP A 6 8.42 -1.95 6.97
CA TRP A 6 7.01 -2.06 7.30
C TRP A 6 6.32 -3.18 6.49
N TRP A 7 6.69 -3.35 5.23
CA TRP A 7 6.18 -4.42 4.36
C TRP A 7 6.83 -5.80 4.59
N GLY A 8 7.77 -5.92 5.52
CA GLY A 8 8.52 -7.16 5.77
C GLY A 8 9.40 -7.60 4.59
N LEU A 9 9.68 -6.69 3.64
CA LEU A 9 10.52 -6.98 2.50
C LEU A 9 11.98 -6.86 2.92
N GLN A 10 12.73 -7.97 2.87
CA GLN A 10 14.17 -7.94 3.06
C GLN A 10 14.85 -7.66 1.72
N GLY A 11 15.24 -6.40 1.49
CA GLY A 11 15.95 -6.00 0.28
C GLY A 11 16.49 -4.57 0.38
N VAL A 12 17.71 -4.38 -0.12
CA VAL A 12 18.31 -3.05 -0.29
C VAL A 12 17.61 -2.39 -1.46
N LEU A 13 16.51 -1.69 -1.19
CA LEU A 13 15.95 -0.79 -2.18
C LEU A 13 16.99 0.31 -2.45
N SER A 14 17.35 0.47 -3.72
CA SER A 14 18.15 1.60 -4.19
C SER A 14 17.61 2.90 -3.59
N LYS A 15 18.49 3.81 -3.18
CA LYS A 15 18.11 5.15 -2.65
C LYS A 15 17.44 6.03 -3.71
N ASP A 16 17.34 5.53 -4.94
CA ASP A 16 16.84 6.21 -6.12
C ASP A 16 15.40 5.78 -6.44
N ILE A 17 14.62 6.76 -6.90
CA ILE A 17 13.22 6.66 -7.34
C ILE A 17 13.03 5.67 -8.49
N PHE A 18 14.05 5.44 -9.32
CA PHE A 18 13.99 4.48 -10.42
C PHE A 18 14.03 3.03 -9.92
N GLY A 19 14.78 2.72 -8.86
CA GLY A 19 14.75 1.39 -8.24
C GLY A 19 13.40 1.07 -7.57
N VAL A 20 12.67 2.10 -7.13
CA VAL A 20 11.29 1.98 -6.65
C VAL A 20 10.33 1.72 -7.81
N ALA A 21 10.46 2.46 -8.90
CA ALA A 21 9.60 2.33 -10.09
C ALA A 21 9.77 0.96 -10.76
N GLU A 22 11.00 0.47 -10.88
CA GLU A 22 11.33 -0.82 -11.50
C GLU A 22 10.77 -1.99 -10.67
N PHE A 23 10.79 -1.89 -9.33
CA PHE A 23 10.14 -2.86 -8.44
C PHE A 23 8.60 -2.86 -8.60
N VAL A 24 7.99 -1.71 -8.88
CA VAL A 24 6.54 -1.58 -9.11
C VAL A 24 6.14 -2.17 -10.45
N THR A 25 6.89 -1.90 -11.52
CA THR A 25 6.58 -2.38 -12.86
C THR A 25 6.93 -3.85 -13.08
N HIS A 26 8.04 -4.34 -12.49
CA HIS A 26 8.52 -5.71 -12.74
C HIS A 26 8.36 -6.66 -11.54
N GLY A 27 8.36 -6.17 -10.30
CA GLY A 27 8.29 -7.00 -9.09
C GLY A 27 6.89 -7.46 -8.70
N ILE A 28 5.83 -6.84 -9.25
CA ILE A 28 4.43 -7.18 -8.94
C ILE A 28 3.68 -7.59 -10.21
N SER A 29 4.12 -8.69 -10.82
CA SER A 29 3.45 -9.24 -12.00
C SER A 29 2.07 -9.81 -11.66
N GLY A 30 1.02 -9.26 -12.28
CA GLY A 30 -0.27 -9.93 -12.52
C GLY A 30 -1.26 -10.00 -11.36
N GLY A 31 -2.29 -9.14 -11.40
CA GLY A 31 -3.53 -9.30 -10.62
C GLY A 31 -3.80 -8.21 -9.58
N CYS A 32 -4.86 -8.37 -8.79
CA CYS A 32 -5.38 -7.36 -7.84
C CYS A 32 -4.40 -6.99 -6.70
N LEU A 33 -3.34 -7.78 -6.54
CA LEU A 33 -2.22 -7.54 -5.64
C LEU A 33 -1.23 -6.49 -6.19
N ALA A 34 -1.22 -6.28 -7.51
CA ALA A 34 -0.51 -5.21 -8.20
C ALA A 34 -1.14 -3.85 -7.91
N ASP A 35 -2.47 -3.74 -7.88
CA ASP A 35 -3.17 -2.48 -7.57
C ASP A 35 -2.78 -1.89 -6.20
N LEU A 36 -2.73 -2.74 -5.17
CA LEU A 36 -2.42 -2.28 -3.80
C LEU A 36 -0.94 -1.85 -3.70
N GLY A 37 -0.05 -2.67 -4.25
CA GLY A 37 1.38 -2.35 -4.28
C GLY A 37 1.63 -1.05 -5.04
N ALA A 38 1.15 -0.97 -6.28
CA ALA A 38 1.28 0.22 -7.13
C ALA A 38 0.73 1.48 -6.45
N PHE A 39 -0.44 1.40 -5.80
CA PHE A 39 -1.01 2.54 -5.09
C PHE A 39 -0.15 2.99 -3.90
N ILE A 40 0.34 2.05 -3.09
CA ILE A 40 1.20 2.38 -1.95
C ILE A 40 2.52 2.98 -2.40
N PHE A 41 3.09 2.47 -3.49
CA PHE A 41 4.29 3.05 -4.08
C PHE A 41 4.05 4.43 -4.72
N LEU A 42 2.87 4.68 -5.30
CA LEU A 42 2.48 6.03 -5.73
C LEU A 42 2.37 6.99 -4.55
N ILE A 43 1.81 6.55 -3.42
CA ILE A 43 1.79 7.35 -2.19
C ILE A 43 3.22 7.63 -1.71
N VAL A 44 4.09 6.62 -1.71
CA VAL A 44 5.52 6.78 -1.34
C VAL A 44 6.20 7.80 -2.24
N GLY A 45 6.05 7.67 -3.56
CA GLY A 45 6.63 8.60 -4.54
C GLY A 45 6.10 10.02 -4.37
N TRP A 46 4.79 10.18 -4.15
CA TRP A 46 4.16 11.46 -3.85
C TRP A 46 4.75 12.10 -2.58
N PHE A 47 4.91 11.33 -1.50
CA PHE A 47 5.45 11.86 -0.25
C PHE A 47 6.94 12.18 -0.34
N MET A 48 7.72 11.41 -1.10
CA MET A 48 9.11 11.77 -1.38
C MET A 48 9.21 13.07 -2.18
N TRP A 49 8.38 13.22 -3.21
CA TRP A 49 8.29 14.46 -3.99
C TRP A 49 7.85 15.64 -3.11
N PHE A 50 6.84 15.43 -2.27
CA PHE A 50 6.35 16.44 -1.32
C PHE A 50 7.42 16.82 -0.29
N ARG A 51 8.13 15.86 0.30
CA ARG A 51 9.24 16.10 1.22
C ARG A 51 10.37 16.88 0.55
N ARG A 52 10.77 16.47 -0.66
CA ARG A 52 11.80 17.16 -1.45
C ARG A 52 11.39 18.60 -1.74
N ASN A 53 10.15 18.82 -2.17
CA ASN A 53 9.67 20.17 -2.45
C ASN A 53 9.52 21.03 -1.20
N ARG A 54 9.10 20.46 -0.07
CA ARG A 54 9.11 21.19 1.20
C ARG A 54 10.52 21.52 1.69
N GLN A 55 11.51 20.68 1.42
CA GLN A 55 12.91 20.96 1.75
C GLN A 55 13.52 22.03 0.81
N VAL A 56 13.12 22.06 -0.46
CA VAL A 56 13.65 23.01 -1.47
C VAL A 56 12.91 24.36 -1.42
N PHE A 57 11.61 24.35 -1.17
CA PHE A 57 10.72 25.52 -1.28
C PHE A 57 10.06 25.93 0.06
N GLY A 58 10.38 25.24 1.17
CA GLY A 58 9.84 25.53 2.51
C GLY A 58 10.89 25.35 3.61
N THR A 59 10.56 25.76 4.83
CA THR A 59 11.47 25.76 6.00
C THR A 59 11.32 24.52 6.90
N GLU A 60 10.37 23.63 6.63
CA GLU A 60 10.09 22.46 7.49
C GLU A 60 10.66 21.16 6.91
N LEU A 61 11.61 20.57 7.64
CA LEU A 61 12.10 19.21 7.43
C LEU A 61 11.10 18.20 7.97
N MET A 62 10.45 17.46 7.08
CA MET A 62 9.59 16.34 7.45
C MET A 62 10.44 15.10 7.74
N SER A 63 10.32 14.53 8.94
CA SER A 63 11.07 13.35 9.33
C SER A 63 10.58 12.09 8.58
N GLU A 64 11.43 11.06 8.51
CA GLU A 64 11.07 9.80 7.84
C GLU A 64 9.93 9.06 8.55
N GLU A 65 9.84 9.21 9.86
CA GLU A 65 8.77 8.67 10.70
C GLU A 65 7.44 9.30 10.33
N LEU A 66 7.39 10.63 10.24
CA LEU A 66 6.19 11.36 9.88
C LEU A 66 5.72 11.01 8.47
N VAL A 67 6.66 10.86 7.53
CA VAL A 67 6.36 10.39 6.17
C VAL A 67 5.76 8.98 6.19
N LEU A 68 6.33 8.05 6.97
CA LEU A 68 5.81 6.69 7.09
C LEU A 68 4.40 6.67 7.66
N GLU A 69 4.14 7.43 8.73
CA GLU A 69 2.81 7.54 9.34
C GLU A 69 1.78 8.05 8.35
N TYR A 70 2.13 9.07 7.56
CA TYR A 70 1.23 9.56 6.52
C TYR A 70 0.95 8.52 5.44
N ILE A 71 1.97 7.76 5.00
CA ILE A 71 1.80 6.67 4.04
C ILE A 71 0.87 5.60 4.61
N GLN A 72 1.08 5.18 5.85
CA GLN A 72 0.26 4.20 6.55
C GLN A 72 -1.19 4.68 6.67
N HIS A 73 -1.40 5.92 7.08
CA HIS A 73 -2.73 6.50 7.26
C HIS A 73 -3.49 6.65 5.93
N LYS A 74 -2.85 7.20 4.89
CA LYS A 74 -3.50 7.39 3.58
C LYS A 74 -3.80 6.07 2.89
N SER A 75 -2.89 5.09 2.97
CA SER A 75 -3.12 3.76 2.42
C SER A 75 -4.25 3.01 3.14
N PHE A 76 -4.34 3.16 4.47
CA PHE A 76 -5.44 2.59 5.26
C PHE A 76 -6.81 3.19 4.88
N LEU A 77 -6.91 4.51 4.78
CA LEU A 77 -8.15 5.17 4.39
C LEU A 77 -8.63 4.74 2.99
N TRP A 78 -7.70 4.65 2.04
CA TRP A 78 -8.02 4.14 0.71
C TRP A 78 -8.51 2.68 0.76
N LEU A 79 -7.85 1.83 1.55
CA LEU A 79 -8.25 0.43 1.73
C LEU A 79 -9.66 0.31 2.31
N LYS A 80 -9.98 1.06 3.36
CA LYS A 80 -11.32 1.06 3.97
C LYS A 80 -12.40 1.50 3.00
N ASN A 81 -12.10 2.46 2.13
CA ASN A 81 -13.04 2.93 1.11
C ASN A 81 -13.20 1.95 -0.06
N LYS A 82 -12.11 1.33 -0.52
CA LYS A 82 -12.12 0.37 -1.65
C LYS A 82 -12.71 -0.99 -1.26
N GLU A 83 -12.40 -1.47 -0.06
CA GLU A 83 -12.83 -2.78 0.43
C GLU A 83 -13.83 -2.64 1.59
N LYS A 84 -15.06 -2.26 1.23
CA LYS A 84 -16.19 -2.28 2.15
C LYS A 84 -16.36 -3.69 2.73
N GLY A 85 -16.34 -3.80 4.06
CA GLY A 85 -16.46 -5.07 4.78
C GLY A 85 -15.15 -5.69 5.28
N CYS A 86 -13.98 -5.10 4.97
CA CYS A 86 -12.74 -5.55 5.59
C CYS A 86 -12.66 -5.13 7.08
N GLY A 87 -12.53 -6.13 7.96
CA GLY A 87 -12.67 -6.01 9.42
C GLY A 87 -11.45 -5.51 10.19
N PHE A 88 -10.28 -5.34 9.57
CA PHE A 88 -9.08 -4.91 10.29
C PHE A 88 -9.08 -3.40 10.61
N SER A 89 -8.45 -3.05 11.72
CA SER A 89 -8.22 -1.72 12.28
C SER A 89 -6.96 -1.06 11.70
N TYR A 90 -6.77 0.23 11.99
CA TYR A 90 -5.55 0.93 11.60
C TYR A 90 -4.30 0.33 12.27
N GLN A 91 -4.43 -0.07 13.54
CA GLN A 91 -3.32 -0.66 14.29
C GLN A 91 -2.88 -1.99 13.67
N GLU A 92 -3.84 -2.86 13.32
CA GLU A 92 -3.54 -4.12 12.62
C GLU A 92 -2.87 -3.88 11.26
N TRP A 93 -3.28 -2.83 10.54
CA TRP A 93 -2.64 -2.45 9.27
C TRP A 93 -1.20 -1.99 9.44
N VAL A 94 -0.91 -1.22 10.48
CA VAL A 94 0.44 -0.75 10.79
C VAL A 94 1.33 -1.89 11.26
N SER A 95 0.83 -2.74 12.15
CA SER A 95 1.59 -3.85 12.74
C SER A 95 1.79 -5.03 11.78
N SER A 96 0.78 -5.39 11.02
CA SER A 96 0.75 -6.59 10.18
C SER A 96 0.13 -6.32 8.80
N PRO A 97 0.74 -5.45 7.96
CA PRO A 97 0.18 -5.07 6.66
C PRO A 97 0.03 -6.27 5.70
N MET A 98 0.91 -7.28 5.80
CA MET A 98 0.86 -8.47 4.97
C MET A 98 -0.31 -9.40 5.34
N GLU A 99 -0.63 -9.53 6.62
CA GLU A 99 -1.80 -10.30 7.09
C GLU A 99 -3.10 -9.60 6.67
N CYS A 100 -3.16 -8.27 6.84
CA CYS A 100 -4.29 -7.47 6.37
C CYS A 100 -4.49 -7.62 4.85
N ARG A 101 -3.41 -7.63 4.07
CA ARG A 101 -3.43 -7.86 2.62
C ARG A 101 -3.96 -9.27 2.28
N ALA A 102 -3.56 -10.30 3.02
CA ALA A 102 -4.06 -11.65 2.83
C ALA A 102 -5.57 -11.73 3.14
N ALA A 103 -6.02 -11.09 4.22
CA ALA A 103 -7.44 -11.00 4.58
C ALA A 103 -8.26 -10.31 3.48
N ILE A 104 -7.75 -9.21 2.90
CA ILE A 104 -8.37 -8.53 1.75
C ILE A 104 -8.51 -9.46 0.54
N ALA A 105 -7.42 -10.18 0.21
CA ALA A 105 -7.43 -11.10 -0.92
C ALA A 105 -8.48 -12.20 -0.73
N GLN A 106 -8.60 -12.72 0.50
CA GLN A 106 -9.60 -13.73 0.84
C GLN A 106 -11.03 -13.18 0.78
N HIS A 107 -11.27 -12.00 1.35
CA HIS A 107 -12.57 -11.33 1.30
C HIS A 107 -13.05 -11.13 -0.15
N ARG A 108 -12.15 -10.69 -1.05
CA ARG A 108 -12.45 -10.53 -2.48
C ARG A 108 -12.79 -11.86 -3.15
N LYS A 109 -12.07 -12.94 -2.85
CA LYS A 109 -12.37 -14.29 -3.38
C LYS A 109 -13.76 -14.74 -2.95
N ASN A 110 -14.09 -14.57 -1.68
CA ASN A 110 -15.40 -14.95 -1.13
C ASN A 110 -16.53 -14.17 -1.81
N ARG A 111 -16.39 -12.84 -1.97
CA ARG A 111 -17.35 -12.00 -2.71
C ARG A 111 -17.54 -12.47 -4.15
N LYS A 112 -16.46 -12.75 -4.87
CA LYS A 112 -16.54 -13.24 -6.27
C LYS A 112 -17.26 -14.58 -6.36
N MET A 113 -17.02 -15.50 -5.42
CA MET A 113 -17.71 -16.80 -5.37
C MET A 113 -19.21 -16.63 -5.08
N TYR A 114 -19.57 -15.77 -4.14
CA TYR A 114 -20.97 -15.47 -3.84
C TYR A 114 -21.75 -15.00 -5.08
N TYR A 115 -21.23 -14.00 -5.80
CA TYR A 115 -21.88 -13.49 -7.02
C TYR A 115 -21.85 -14.47 -8.22
N ARG A 116 -20.94 -15.45 -8.23
CA ARG A 116 -21.01 -16.55 -9.22
C ARG A 116 -22.16 -17.49 -8.90
N ARG A 117 -22.25 -17.97 -7.65
CA ARG A 117 -23.36 -18.85 -7.22
C ARG A 117 -24.73 -18.23 -7.44
N GLN A 118 -24.89 -16.93 -7.21
CA GLN A 118 -26.15 -16.24 -7.48
C GLN A 118 -26.53 -16.19 -8.97
N ARG A 119 -25.55 -16.24 -9.88
CA ARG A 119 -25.80 -16.32 -11.33
C ARG A 119 -26.08 -17.72 -11.82
N ASP A 120 -25.57 -18.75 -11.14
CA ASP A 120 -25.78 -20.15 -11.53
C ASP A 120 -27.15 -20.68 -11.06
N VAL A 121 -27.84 -19.95 -10.19
CA VAL A 121 -29.14 -20.32 -9.59
C VAL A 121 -30.33 -19.59 -10.24
N GLY A 122 -30.08 -18.58 -11.08
CA GLY A 122 -31.10 -17.83 -11.83
C GLY A 122 -31.05 -18.12 -13.32
#